data_AF-M6GCV4-F1
#
_entry.id   AF-M6GCV4-F1
#
_cell.length_a   1.000
_cell.length_b   1.000
_cell.length_c   1.000
_cell.angle_alpha   90.00
_cell.angle_beta   90.00
_cell.angle_gamma   90.00
#
_symmetry.space_group_name_H-M   'P 1'
#
loop_
_entity.id
_entity.type
_entity.pdbx_description
1 polymer ?
#
loop_
_entity_poly.entity_id
_entity_poly.type
_entity_poly.pdbx_seq_one_letter_code
_entity_poly.pdbx_strand_id
1 'polypeptide(L)'
;MITQEANLSRKISDSENLQLIESSESLYRLVTEIREFALSLRMIPISDLFEKYKRVVRDLSKELNKQVELEIIGGETELDRSVIEKISDPIVHILRNALDHGIETSEERIKKENTQPDN
;
A
#
# COMPACT_ATOMS: atom_id res chain seq x y z
N MET A 1 18.53 10.59 11.32
CA MET A 1 17.64 11.36 12.22
C MET A 1 17.47 10.64 13.55
N ILE A 2 16.95 9.40 13.55
CA ILE A 2 16.76 8.57 14.76
C ILE A 2 18.03 8.43 15.62
N THR A 3 19.20 8.27 15.00
CA THR A 3 20.47 8.13 15.75
C THR A 3 20.94 9.42 16.43
N GLN A 4 20.65 10.59 15.85
CA GLN A 4 21.03 11.89 16.43
C GLN A 4 20.08 12.27 17.57
N GLU A 5 18.80 11.95 17.39
CA GLU A 5 17.73 12.09 18.38
C GLU A 5 17.98 11.22 19.62
N ALA A 6 18.27 9.93 19.44
CA ALA A 6 18.58 9.02 20.54
C ALA A 6 19.81 9.49 21.35
N ASN A 7 20.82 10.01 20.67
CA ASN A 7 22.02 10.55 21.32
C ASN A 7 21.74 11.85 22.08
N LEU A 8 20.88 12.72 21.55
CA LEU A 8 20.51 13.99 22.19
C LEU A 8 19.61 13.74 23.41
N SER A 9 18.58 12.90 23.28
CA SER A 9 17.73 12.51 24.40
C SER A 9 18.54 11.88 25.52
N ARG A 10 19.50 10.99 25.20
CA ARG A 10 20.40 10.40 26.20
C ARG A 10 21.21 11.46 26.94
N LYS A 11 21.84 12.40 26.22
CA LYS A 11 22.63 13.49 26.82
C LYS A 11 21.81 14.45 27.69
N ILE A 12 20.53 14.64 27.36
CA ILE A 12 19.62 15.50 28.11
C ILE A 12 19.07 14.78 29.33
N SER A 13 18.76 13.48 29.23
CA SER A 13 18.38 12.64 30.38
C SER A 13 19.51 12.47 31.39
N ASP A 14 20.77 12.51 30.94
CA ASP A 14 21.96 12.51 31.80
C ASP A 14 22.20 13.89 32.49
N SER A 15 21.37 14.91 32.21
CA SER A 15 21.44 16.23 32.85
C SER A 15 20.62 16.28 34.14
N GLU A 16 21.13 16.93 35.20
CA GLU A 16 20.36 17.18 36.44
C GLU A 16 19.36 18.34 36.32
N ASN A 17 19.29 19.01 35.15
CA ASN A 17 18.43 20.16 34.94
C ASN A 17 17.02 19.74 34.47
N LEU A 18 16.08 19.67 35.41
CA LEU A 18 14.69 19.28 35.14
C LEU A 18 14.00 20.18 34.10
N GLN A 19 14.23 21.49 34.13
CA GLN A 19 13.64 22.42 33.16
C GLN A 19 14.14 22.16 31.73
N LEU A 20 15.41 21.77 31.59
CA LEU A 20 15.99 21.41 30.30
C LEU A 20 15.39 20.11 29.76
N ILE A 21 15.18 19.12 30.64
CA ILE A 21 14.52 17.86 30.28
C ILE A 21 13.09 18.13 29.77
N GLU A 22 12.29 18.86 30.54
CA GLU A 22 10.89 19.18 30.17
C GLU A 22 10.80 19.98 28.85
N SER A 23 11.70 20.96 28.67
CA SER A 23 11.75 21.76 27.45
C SER A 23 12.14 20.91 26.23
N SER A 24 13.09 19.99 26.40
CA SER A 24 13.52 19.08 25.34
C SER A 24 12.44 18.09 24.92
N GLU A 25 11.72 17.50 25.88
CA GLU A 25 10.59 16.62 25.57
C GLU A 25 9.49 17.36 24.81
N SER A 26 9.22 18.61 25.19
CA SER A 26 8.22 19.44 24.53
C SER A 26 8.62 19.77 23.09
N LEU A 27 9.90 20.11 22.87
CA LEU A 27 10.44 20.27 21.52
C LEU A 27 10.35 18.97 20.70
N TYR A 28 10.63 17.83 21.33
CA TYR A 28 10.55 16.54 20.66
C TYR A 28 9.13 16.21 20.19
N ARG A 29 8.14 16.44 21.06
CA ARG A 29 6.72 16.30 20.71
C ARG A 29 6.37 17.19 19.51
N LEU A 30 6.77 18.46 19.54
CA LEU A 30 6.49 19.41 18.47
C LEU A 30 7.13 19.03 17.13
N VAL A 31 8.39 18.56 17.14
CA VAL A 31 9.09 18.09 15.94
C VAL A 31 8.41 16.84 15.37
N THR A 32 7.96 15.93 16.25
CA THR A 32 7.22 14.73 15.84
C THR A 32 5.89 15.09 15.20
N GLU A 33 5.13 16.01 15.79
CA GLU A 33 3.87 16.51 15.21
C GLU A 33 4.07 17.15 13.84
N ILE A 34 5.11 17.99 13.69
CA ILE A 34 5.46 18.60 12.40
C ILE A 34 5.81 17.54 11.36
N ARG A 35 6.56 16.50 11.76
CA ARG A 35 6.93 15.40 10.86
C ARG A 35 5.70 14.61 10.40
N GLU A 36 4.81 14.26 11.31
CA GLU A 36 3.57 13.54 10.98
C GLU A 36 2.68 14.38 10.06
N PHE A 37 2.53 15.68 10.36
CA PHE A 37 1.83 16.60 9.49
C PHE A 37 2.47 16.70 8.09
N ALA A 38 3.80 16.80 8.02
CA ALA A 38 4.51 16.82 6.74
C ALA A 38 4.34 15.53 5.93
N LEU A 39 4.25 14.36 6.59
CA LEU A 39 3.92 13.10 5.92
C LEU A 39 2.49 13.12 5.35
N SER A 40 1.52 13.63 6.12
CA SER A 40 0.13 13.75 5.65
C SER A 40 -0.01 14.63 4.40
N LEU A 41 0.83 15.65 4.22
CA LEU A 41 0.81 16.52 3.03
C LEU A 41 1.21 15.81 1.73
N ARG A 42 1.84 14.62 1.81
CA ARG A 42 2.23 13.82 0.64
C ARG A 42 1.23 12.71 0.31
N MET A 43 0.12 12.62 1.05
CA MET A 43 -0.90 11.63 0.78
C MET A 43 -1.54 11.90 -0.58
N ILE A 44 -1.66 10.85 -1.39
CA ILE A 44 -2.34 10.88 -2.69
C ILE A 44 -3.30 9.68 -2.76
N PRO A 45 -4.43 9.81 -3.45
CA PRO A 45 -5.37 8.71 -3.61
C PRO A 45 -4.72 7.55 -4.38
N ILE A 46 -4.94 6.32 -3.92
CA ILE A 46 -4.41 5.12 -4.58
C ILE A 46 -5.00 4.92 -5.99
N SER A 47 -6.14 5.55 -6.29
CA SER A 47 -6.82 5.49 -7.59
C SER A 47 -5.94 5.80 -8.79
N ASP A 48 -4.86 6.58 -8.60
CA ASP A 48 -3.90 6.92 -9.66
C ASP A 48 -3.25 5.66 -10.28
N LEU A 49 -3.21 4.55 -9.55
CA LEU A 49 -2.68 3.26 -10.04
C LEU A 49 -3.69 2.46 -10.89
N PHE A 50 -4.99 2.79 -10.83
CA PHE A 50 -6.04 1.88 -11.30
C PHE A 50 -6.06 1.74 -12.82
N GLU A 51 -5.78 2.82 -13.54
CA GLU A 51 -5.71 2.77 -15.01
C GLU A 51 -4.57 1.88 -15.50
N LYS A 52 -3.45 1.80 -14.76
CA LYS A 52 -2.37 0.83 -15.03
C LYS A 52 -2.88 -0.59 -14.83
N TYR A 53 -3.56 -0.87 -13.71
CA TYR A 53 -4.05 -2.21 -13.39
C TYR A 53 -5.13 -2.70 -14.36
N LYS A 54 -6.11 -1.85 -14.71
CA LYS A 54 -7.13 -2.17 -15.71
C LYS A 54 -6.51 -2.55 -17.06
N ARG A 55 -5.47 -1.82 -17.50
CA ARG A 55 -4.74 -2.13 -18.74
C ARG A 55 -4.07 -3.50 -18.65
N VAL A 56 -3.30 -3.74 -17.58
CA VAL A 56 -2.62 -5.02 -17.36
C VAL A 56 -3.61 -6.19 -17.37
N VAL A 57 -4.70 -6.09 -16.60
CA VAL A 57 -5.70 -7.16 -16.54
C VAL A 57 -6.35 -7.39 -17.89
N ARG A 58 -6.74 -6.34 -18.61
CA ARG A 58 -7.34 -6.46 -19.95
C ARG A 58 -6.40 -7.10 -20.97
N ASP A 59 -5.12 -6.73 -20.94
CA ASP A 59 -4.14 -7.23 -21.91
C ASP A 59 -3.82 -8.71 -21.62
N LEU A 60 -3.60 -9.07 -20.34
CA LEU A 60 -3.41 -10.48 -19.94
C LEU A 60 -4.66 -11.34 -20.17
N SER A 61 -5.85 -10.82 -19.92
CA SER A 61 -7.10 -11.56 -20.14
C SER A 61 -7.25 -11.96 -21.61
N LYS A 62 -6.86 -11.07 -22.53
CA LYS A 62 -6.83 -11.36 -23.97
C LYS A 62 -5.76 -12.38 -24.34
N GLU A 63 -4.55 -12.22 -23.79
CA GLU A 63 -3.43 -13.14 -24.04
C GLU A 63 -3.74 -14.58 -23.58
N LEU A 64 -4.36 -14.71 -22.40
CA LEU A 64 -4.72 -15.99 -21.80
C LEU A 64 -6.08 -16.53 -22.28
N ASN A 65 -6.78 -15.77 -23.14
CA ASN A 65 -8.13 -16.08 -23.60
C ASN A 65 -9.14 -16.35 -22.45
N LYS A 66 -9.07 -15.54 -21.38
CA LYS A 66 -9.94 -15.61 -20.20
C LYS A 66 -10.89 -14.40 -20.17
N GLN A 67 -12.15 -14.64 -19.77
CA GLN A 67 -13.10 -13.56 -19.51
C GLN A 67 -13.00 -13.13 -18.05
N VAL A 68 -12.48 -11.93 -17.81
CA VAL A 68 -12.23 -11.38 -16.47
C VAL A 68 -12.70 -9.93 -16.41
N GLU A 69 -13.35 -9.59 -15.30
CA GLU A 69 -13.70 -8.22 -14.92
C GLU A 69 -12.89 -7.81 -13.70
N LEU A 70 -12.30 -6.62 -13.72
CA LEU A 70 -11.55 -6.07 -12.59
C LEU A 70 -12.43 -5.07 -11.85
N GLU A 71 -12.83 -5.45 -10.65
CA GLU A 71 -13.46 -4.53 -9.69
C GLU A 71 -12.41 -3.99 -8.71
N ILE A 72 -12.44 -2.69 -8.43
CA ILE A 72 -11.55 -2.06 -7.47
C ILE A 72 -12.38 -1.24 -6.48
N ILE A 73 -12.19 -1.51 -5.19
CA ILE A 73 -12.93 -0.89 -4.08
C ILE A 73 -11.93 -0.11 -3.23
N GLY A 74 -12.32 1.09 -2.76
CA GLY A 74 -11.50 1.90 -1.85
C GLY A 74 -10.42 2.76 -2.52
N GLY A 75 -10.63 3.19 -3.77
CA GLY A 75 -9.64 3.97 -4.52
C GLY A 75 -9.40 5.39 -4.03
N GLU A 76 -10.35 5.92 -3.30
CA GLU A 76 -10.28 7.17 -2.57
C GLU A 76 -9.32 7.11 -1.37
N THR A 77 -8.88 5.92 -0.95
CA THR A 77 -7.93 5.77 0.15
C THR A 77 -6.62 6.48 -0.19
N GLU A 78 -6.22 7.42 0.67
CA GLU A 78 -4.98 8.16 0.49
C GLU A 78 -3.80 7.43 1.12
N LEU A 79 -2.67 7.43 0.41
CA LEU A 79 -1.42 6.78 0.83
C LEU A 79 -0.21 7.66 0.52
N ASP A 80 0.88 7.45 1.25
CA ASP A 80 2.15 8.12 0.95
C ASP A 80 2.64 7.69 -0.44
N ARG A 81 3.05 8.65 -1.26
CA ARG A 81 3.59 8.41 -2.60
C ARG A 81 4.71 7.36 -2.64
N SER A 82 5.63 7.36 -1.66
CA SER A 82 6.73 6.39 -1.63
C SER A 82 6.26 4.97 -1.32
N VAL A 83 5.13 4.82 -0.61
CA VAL A 83 4.48 3.53 -0.39
C VAL A 83 3.85 3.06 -1.70
N ILE A 84 3.12 3.93 -2.39
CA ILE A 84 2.51 3.67 -3.71
C ILE A 84 3.57 3.17 -4.71
N GLU A 85 4.72 3.84 -4.80
CA GLU A 85 5.82 3.46 -5.68
C GLU A 85 6.37 2.06 -5.37
N LYS A 86 6.44 1.69 -4.09
CA LYS A 86 6.95 0.38 -3.65
C LYS A 86 5.95 -0.77 -3.87
N ILE A 87 4.65 -0.51 -3.73
CA ILE A 87 3.62 -1.55 -3.86
C ILE A 87 3.11 -1.73 -5.29
N SER A 88 3.37 -0.76 -6.19
CA SER A 88 2.81 -0.76 -7.55
C SER A 88 3.09 -2.04 -8.31
N ASP A 89 4.35 -2.47 -8.34
CA ASP A 89 4.79 -3.66 -9.08
C ASP A 89 4.42 -4.98 -8.38
N PRO A 90 4.53 -5.11 -7.05
CA PRO A 90 3.96 -6.25 -6.31
C PRO A 90 2.48 -6.50 -6.61
N ILE A 91 1.65 -5.45 -6.69
CA ILE A 91 0.22 -5.60 -7.01
C ILE A 91 0.04 -6.12 -8.44
N VAL A 92 0.80 -5.61 -9.41
CA VAL A 92 0.79 -6.15 -10.78
C VAL A 92 1.14 -7.64 -10.79
N HIS A 93 2.14 -8.04 -10.01
CA HIS A 93 2.53 -9.44 -9.90
C HIS A 93 1.41 -10.31 -9.33
N ILE A 94 0.72 -9.85 -8.29
CA ILE A 94 -0.44 -10.56 -7.72
C ILE A 94 -1.56 -10.70 -8.75
N LEU A 95 -1.89 -9.62 -9.47
CA LEU A 95 -2.91 -9.65 -10.53
C LEU A 95 -2.55 -10.66 -11.61
N ARG A 96 -1.28 -10.70 -12.05
CA ARG A 96 -0.78 -11.68 -13.01
C ARG A 96 -0.93 -13.11 -12.50
N ASN A 97 -0.50 -13.38 -11.27
CA ASN A 97 -0.61 -14.73 -10.69
C ASN A 97 -2.08 -15.18 -10.59
N ALA A 98 -2.99 -14.28 -10.25
CA ALA A 98 -4.43 -14.55 -10.23
C ALA A 98 -4.95 -14.88 -11.65
N LEU A 99 -4.52 -14.14 -12.67
CA LEU A 99 -4.91 -14.36 -14.06
C LEU A 99 -4.31 -15.64 -14.64
N ASP A 100 -3.03 -15.91 -14.42
CA ASP A 100 -2.32 -17.07 -14.98
C ASP A 100 -2.82 -18.38 -14.38
N HIS A 101 -2.94 -18.42 -13.05
CA HIS A 101 -3.14 -19.67 -12.30
C HIS A 101 -4.39 -19.68 -11.42
N GLY A 102 -4.89 -18.52 -11.00
CA GLY A 102 -6.04 -18.43 -10.09
C GLY A 102 -7.39 -18.51 -10.78
N ILE A 103 -7.51 -17.99 -12.00
CA ILE A 103 -8.75 -17.95 -12.78
C ILE A 103 -8.70 -19.04 -13.84
N GLU A 104 -9.71 -19.91 -13.86
CA GLU A 104 -9.87 -20.92 -14.89
C GLU A 104 -10.41 -20.34 -16.21
N THR A 105 -10.16 -21.05 -17.32
CA THR A 105 -10.70 -20.66 -18.63
C THR A 105 -12.22 -20.82 -18.69
N SER A 106 -12.87 -20.19 -19.67
CA SER A 106 -14.32 -20.33 -19.86
C SER A 106 -14.74 -21.79 -20.10
N GLU A 107 -13.93 -22.56 -20.81
CA GLU A 107 -14.18 -24.00 -21.06
C GLU A 107 -14.12 -24.83 -19.78
N GLU A 108 -13.11 -24.59 -18.93
CA GLU A 108 -12.96 -25.25 -17.64
C GLU A 108 -14.11 -24.89 -16.69
N ARG A 109 -14.52 -23.61 -16.67
CA ARG A 109 -15.65 -23.14 -15.86
C ARG A 109 -16.95 -23.85 -16.22
N ILE A 110 -17.30 -23.87 -17.51
CA ILE A 110 -18.52 -24.55 -18.00
C ILE A 110 -18.46 -26.05 -17.71
N LYS A 111 -17.28 -26.68 -17.82
CA LYS A 111 -17.12 -28.10 -17.51
C LYS A 111 -17.36 -28.38 -16.03
N LYS A 112 -16.85 -27.54 -15.12
CA LYS A 112 -17.10 -27.66 -13.67
C LYS A 112 -18.56 -27.43 -13.32
N GLU A 113 -19.19 -26.40 -13.89
CA GLU A 113 -20.63 -26.14 -13.70
C GLU A 113 -21.49 -27.32 -14.15
N ASN A 114 -21.14 -27.99 -15.25
CA ASN A 114 -21.84 -29.19 -15.74
C ASN A 114 -21.48 -30.50 -14.99
N THR A 115 -20.44 -30.50 -14.13
CA THR A 115 -20.08 -31.68 -13.31
C THR A 115 -20.52 -31.57 -11.86
N GLN A 116 -21.09 -30.43 -11.47
CA GLN A 116 -21.73 -30.24 -10.17
C GLN A 116 -23.24 -30.50 -10.37
N PRO A 117 -23.77 -31.68 -10.02
CA PRO A 117 -25.21 -31.88 -10.07
C PRO A 117 -25.86 -30.91 -9.08
N ASP A 118 -26.95 -30.26 -9.51
CA ASP A 118 -27.83 -29.46 -8.68
C ASP A 118 -28.08 -30.17 -7.34
N ASN A 119 -27.64 -29.54 -6.25
CA ASN A 119 -28.05 -29.90 -4.88
C ASN A 119 -29.37 -29.23 -4.56
#